data_AF-A0A956H8Z0-F1
#
_entry.id   AF-A0A956H8Z0-F1
#
_cell.length_a   1.000
_cell.length_b   1.000
_cell.length_c   1.000
_cell.angle_alpha   90.00
_cell.angle_beta   90.00
_cell.angle_gamma   90.00
#
_symmetry.space_group_name_H-M   'P 1'
#
loop_
_entity.id
_entity.type
_entity.pdbx_description
1 polymer ?
#
loop_
_entity_poly.entity_id
_entity_poly.type
_entity_poly.pdbx_seq_one_letter_code
_entity_poly.pdbx_strand_id
1 'polypeptide(L)'
;MVSAPNGQGIVTEANGSQTGNGNNNNDDSNSLPMGMSQQMGSNNGMGGTPGMNCAPDLDCSDSLLAQWNLGQGDPNDKIWWSFKTKTPTGTKAYAIDFAFFSSEWPVYVDTTFNDLFVAWEVSEAYVGSISVIDNLSTTITALHPHWSSQPIGFPKSCANFGSDGPGYSCAEPQLQGTGYSNHAATAWVRINQPIEEAKDLELFFFLA
;
A
#
# COMPACT_ATOMS: atom_id res chain seq x y z
N MET A 1 3.39 16.03 -15.40
CA MET A 1 4.34 16.61 -14.43
C MET A 1 3.52 17.12 -13.26
N VAL A 2 3.83 16.67 -12.03
CA VAL A 2 3.11 17.08 -10.80
C VAL A 2 3.34 18.57 -10.54
N SER A 3 2.29 19.26 -10.14
CA SER A 3 2.25 20.68 -9.81
C SER A 3 3.09 20.97 -8.57
N ALA A 4 3.72 22.15 -8.54
CA ALA A 4 4.45 22.57 -7.34
C ALA A 4 3.48 22.81 -6.17
N PRO A 5 3.85 22.47 -4.93
CA PRO A 5 3.06 22.81 -3.75
C PRO A 5 2.97 24.33 -3.58
N ASN A 6 1.83 24.82 -3.12
CA ASN A 6 1.64 26.23 -2.78
C ASN A 6 2.35 26.59 -1.44
N GLY A 7 2.23 27.84 -0.99
CA GLY A 7 2.86 28.33 0.25
C GLY A 7 2.41 27.62 1.54
N GLN A 8 1.40 26.74 1.49
CA GLN A 8 0.93 25.91 2.60
C GLN A 8 1.31 24.43 2.42
N GLY A 9 2.12 24.08 1.42
CA GLY A 9 2.49 22.70 1.12
C GLY A 9 1.40 21.92 0.37
N ILE A 10 0.34 22.57 -0.11
CA ILE A 10 -0.74 21.90 -0.84
C ILE A 10 -0.38 21.80 -2.32
N VAL A 11 -0.38 20.59 -2.86
CA VAL A 11 -0.32 20.33 -4.29
C VAL A 11 -1.75 20.26 -4.83
N THR A 12 -2.06 21.03 -5.88
CA THR A 12 -3.37 20.97 -6.55
C THR A 12 -3.18 20.53 -7.99
N GLU A 13 -3.87 19.46 -8.34
CA GLU A 13 -3.77 18.80 -9.64
C GLU A 13 -5.01 19.04 -10.49
N ALA A 14 -4.82 19.09 -11.82
CA ALA A 14 -5.96 19.09 -12.74
C ALA A 14 -6.71 17.75 -12.66
N ASN A 15 -8.01 17.77 -13.00
CA ASN A 15 -8.82 16.56 -12.88
C ASN A 15 -8.29 15.45 -13.80
N GLY A 16 -8.03 14.26 -13.25
CA GLY A 16 -7.45 13.13 -13.97
C GLY A 16 -6.00 13.33 -14.44
N SER A 17 -5.25 14.27 -13.85
CA SER A 17 -3.85 14.55 -14.27
C SER A 17 -2.84 13.47 -13.86
N GLN A 18 -3.26 12.42 -13.15
CA GLN A 18 -2.34 11.39 -12.66
C GLN A 18 -1.82 10.46 -13.77
N THR A 19 -2.49 10.38 -14.91
CA THR A 19 -2.08 9.51 -16.02
C THR A 19 -0.97 10.14 -16.88
N GLY A 20 0.04 9.35 -17.23
CA GLY A 20 1.00 9.71 -18.29
C GLY A 20 1.95 10.84 -17.91
N ASN A 21 2.32 10.95 -16.62
CA ASN A 21 3.18 12.01 -16.12
C ASN A 21 4.66 11.90 -16.49
N GLY A 22 5.04 10.82 -17.18
CA GLY A 22 6.42 10.52 -17.56
C GLY A 22 7.27 10.05 -16.38
N ASN A 23 8.53 9.73 -16.66
CA ASN A 23 9.49 9.30 -15.65
C ASN A 23 9.76 10.44 -14.65
N ASN A 24 9.63 10.16 -13.36
CA ASN A 24 9.93 11.10 -12.28
C ASN A 24 11.41 11.02 -11.80
N ASN A 25 12.19 10.11 -12.36
CA ASN A 25 13.58 9.74 -12.02
C ASN A 25 13.75 9.14 -10.62
N ASN A 26 12.69 8.61 -10.03
CA ASN A 26 12.80 7.76 -8.84
C ASN A 26 13.49 6.44 -9.21
N ASP A 27 13.85 5.68 -8.19
CA ASP A 27 14.54 4.40 -8.35
C ASP A 27 13.55 3.32 -8.82
N ASP A 28 13.92 2.57 -9.86
CA ASP A 28 13.13 1.46 -10.44
C ASP A 28 13.77 0.08 -10.16
N SER A 29 14.74 -0.02 -9.23
CA SER A 29 15.42 -1.30 -8.98
C SER A 29 14.55 -2.31 -8.21
N ASN A 30 14.75 -3.61 -8.52
CA ASN A 30 13.99 -4.77 -8.00
C ASN A 30 14.06 -5.00 -6.47
N SER A 31 14.83 -4.22 -5.71
CA SER A 31 14.93 -4.45 -4.27
C SER A 31 13.96 -3.57 -3.47
N LEU A 32 13.19 -4.19 -2.57
CA LEU A 32 12.63 -3.49 -1.41
C LEU A 32 13.76 -2.78 -0.64
N PRO A 33 13.50 -1.59 -0.07
CA PRO A 33 14.45 -0.93 0.81
C PRO A 33 14.90 -1.83 1.96
N MET A 34 16.15 -1.62 2.41
CA MET A 34 16.73 -2.34 3.53
C MET A 34 15.80 -2.29 4.76
N GLY A 35 15.62 -3.43 5.40
CA GLY A 35 14.72 -3.58 6.56
C GLY A 35 13.36 -4.19 6.23
N MET A 36 12.99 -4.25 4.96
CA MET A 36 11.79 -4.95 4.48
C MET A 36 12.15 -6.19 3.67
N SER A 37 11.22 -7.14 3.61
CA SER A 37 11.33 -8.34 2.79
C SER A 37 9.97 -8.70 2.22
N GLN A 38 9.93 -9.19 0.99
CA GLN A 38 8.68 -9.70 0.40
C GLN A 38 8.44 -11.17 0.75
N GLN A 39 9.46 -11.87 1.23
CA GLN A 39 9.42 -13.30 1.48
C GLN A 39 8.55 -13.62 2.69
N MET A 40 7.77 -14.70 2.60
CA MET A 40 6.91 -15.15 3.68
C MET A 40 7.71 -15.39 4.97
N GLY A 41 7.24 -14.82 6.07
CA GLY A 41 7.92 -14.84 7.36
C GLY A 41 7.19 -15.64 8.43
N SER A 42 5.90 -15.89 8.27
CA SER A 42 5.17 -16.68 9.26
C SER A 42 5.57 -18.16 9.23
N ASN A 43 5.20 -18.92 10.25
CA ASN A 43 5.49 -20.36 10.36
C ASN A 43 7.00 -20.68 10.23
N ASN A 44 7.84 -19.88 10.90
CA ASN A 44 9.29 -19.92 10.78
C ASN A 44 9.80 -19.76 9.33
N GLY A 45 9.15 -18.89 8.55
CA GLY A 45 9.48 -18.61 7.14
C GLY A 45 8.86 -19.57 6.12
N MET A 46 7.99 -20.49 6.53
CA MET A 46 7.26 -21.36 5.61
C MET A 46 5.97 -20.72 5.07
N GLY A 47 5.51 -19.66 5.72
CA GLY A 47 4.26 -18.97 5.41
C GLY A 47 2.99 -19.75 5.77
N GLY A 48 1.85 -19.14 5.46
CA GLY A 48 0.52 -19.73 5.55
C GLY A 48 -0.15 -19.60 6.92
N THR A 49 0.51 -18.97 7.89
CA THR A 49 -0.07 -18.66 9.21
C THR A 49 0.28 -17.23 9.65
N PRO A 50 -0.24 -16.19 8.99
CA PRO A 50 0.13 -14.80 9.24
C PRO A 50 0.19 -14.44 10.74
N GLY A 51 1.28 -13.80 11.16
CA GLY A 51 1.54 -13.38 12.53
C GLY A 51 2.06 -14.47 13.49
N MET A 52 2.13 -15.73 13.06
CA MET A 52 2.52 -16.85 13.94
C MET A 52 3.96 -17.29 13.68
N ASN A 53 4.75 -17.45 14.75
CA ASN A 53 6.15 -17.92 14.71
C ASN A 53 6.99 -17.17 13.66
N CYS A 54 7.00 -15.83 13.75
CA CYS A 54 7.65 -14.97 12.78
C CYS A 54 9.16 -15.23 12.70
N ALA A 55 9.65 -15.52 11.50
CA ALA A 55 11.07 -15.46 11.22
C ALA A 55 11.51 -13.98 11.25
N PRO A 56 12.57 -13.65 12.01
CA PRO A 56 13.13 -12.30 11.96
C PRO A 56 13.60 -12.02 10.52
N ASP A 57 13.43 -10.77 10.08
CA ASP A 57 13.82 -10.25 8.76
C ASP A 57 12.90 -10.65 7.58
N LEU A 58 11.82 -11.39 7.80
CA LEU A 58 10.84 -11.78 6.77
C LEU A 58 9.47 -11.13 7.00
N ASP A 59 8.57 -11.21 6.01
CA ASP A 59 7.22 -10.64 6.11
C ASP A 59 6.29 -11.54 6.92
N CYS A 60 6.12 -11.26 8.22
CA CYS A 60 5.23 -12.07 9.04
C CYS A 60 3.74 -11.92 8.67
N SER A 61 3.36 -10.97 7.81
CA SER A 61 2.01 -10.89 7.28
C SER A 61 1.74 -11.92 6.16
N ASP A 62 2.79 -12.47 5.55
CA ASP A 62 2.76 -13.27 4.32
C ASP A 62 1.99 -12.61 3.15
N SER A 63 1.83 -11.29 3.17
CA SER A 63 0.96 -10.59 2.23
C SER A 63 1.67 -10.16 0.94
N LEU A 64 3.00 -10.01 0.98
CA LEU A 64 3.74 -9.37 -0.11
C LEU A 64 4.14 -10.33 -1.25
N LEU A 65 4.63 -11.54 -0.95
CA LEU A 65 5.27 -12.44 -1.94
C LEU A 65 4.43 -12.64 -3.21
N ALA A 66 3.12 -12.91 -3.06
CA ALA A 66 2.24 -13.18 -4.19
C ALA A 66 2.10 -11.96 -5.11
N GLN A 67 1.92 -10.77 -4.53
CA GLN A 67 1.80 -9.52 -5.26
C GLN A 67 3.13 -9.07 -5.88
N TRP A 68 4.24 -9.30 -5.16
CA TRP A 68 5.58 -9.03 -5.66
C TRP A 68 5.90 -9.86 -6.91
N ASN A 69 5.55 -11.14 -6.89
CA ASN A 69 5.72 -12.05 -8.03
C ASN A 69 4.80 -11.68 -9.20
N LEU A 70 3.57 -11.24 -8.94
CA LEU A 70 2.66 -10.73 -9.97
C LEU A 70 3.29 -9.52 -10.71
N GLY A 71 3.87 -8.59 -9.95
CA GLY A 71 4.64 -7.46 -10.47
C GLY A 71 6.02 -7.82 -11.03
N GLN A 72 6.37 -9.12 -11.13
CA GLN A 72 7.67 -9.61 -11.59
C GLN A 72 8.88 -9.10 -10.79
N GLY A 73 8.63 -8.62 -9.57
CA GLY A 73 9.62 -7.94 -8.74
C GLY A 73 10.11 -6.62 -9.34
N ASP A 74 9.33 -5.94 -10.18
CA ASP A 74 9.79 -4.73 -10.88
C ASP A 74 9.03 -3.47 -10.38
N PRO A 75 9.21 -3.06 -9.11
CA PRO A 75 8.60 -1.85 -8.58
C PRO A 75 9.18 -0.61 -9.29
N ASN A 76 8.30 0.23 -9.83
CA ASN A 76 8.70 1.46 -10.52
C ASN A 76 8.46 2.68 -9.62
N ASP A 77 9.11 3.78 -9.96
CA ASP A 77 8.83 5.11 -9.39
C ASP A 77 8.93 5.16 -7.84
N LYS A 78 9.80 4.33 -7.24
CA LYS A 78 9.80 4.05 -5.79
C LYS A 78 9.97 5.29 -4.93
N ILE A 79 9.14 5.39 -3.90
CA ILE A 79 9.28 6.35 -2.79
C ILE A 79 9.29 5.56 -1.48
N TRP A 80 10.30 5.83 -0.64
CA TRP A 80 10.35 5.24 0.68
C TRP A 80 10.94 6.17 1.71
N TRP A 81 10.52 5.95 2.95
CA TRP A 81 11.11 6.61 4.11
C TRP A 81 10.99 5.70 5.31
N SER A 82 11.85 5.94 6.29
CA SER A 82 11.76 5.29 7.59
C SER A 82 11.92 6.30 8.70
N PHE A 83 11.42 5.95 9.87
CA PHE A 83 11.82 6.61 11.09
C PHE A 83 11.97 5.58 12.20
N LYS A 84 12.94 5.89 13.07
CA LYS A 84 13.27 5.09 14.23
C LYS A 84 13.01 5.90 15.48
N THR A 85 12.37 5.29 16.47
CA THR A 85 12.08 5.92 17.75
C THR A 85 12.19 4.93 18.89
N LYS A 86 12.18 5.45 20.12
CA LYS A 86 11.93 4.66 21.32
C LYS A 86 10.49 4.87 21.76
N THR A 87 9.77 3.78 22.00
CA THR A 87 8.39 3.84 22.46
C THR A 87 8.33 4.46 23.87
N PRO A 88 7.40 5.39 24.16
CA PRO A 88 7.32 5.98 25.48
C PRO A 88 6.91 4.96 26.55
N THR A 89 7.42 5.11 27.78
CA THR A 89 6.94 4.33 28.93
C THR A 89 5.41 4.46 29.08
N GLY A 90 4.74 3.34 29.31
CA GLY A 90 3.29 3.21 29.39
C GLY A 90 2.58 3.01 28.05
N THR A 91 3.29 3.11 26.91
CA THR A 91 2.69 2.97 25.57
C THR A 91 2.70 1.52 25.13
N LYS A 92 1.53 1.00 24.74
CA LYS A 92 1.34 -0.41 24.34
C LYS A 92 0.91 -0.59 22.89
N ALA A 93 0.56 0.49 22.22
CA ALA A 93 0.09 0.48 20.85
C ALA A 93 0.25 1.87 20.23
N TYR A 94 0.20 1.91 18.90
CA TYR A 94 0.03 3.13 18.12
C TYR A 94 -0.97 2.87 16.99
N ALA A 95 -1.39 3.95 16.32
CA ALA A 95 -2.25 3.86 15.15
C ALA A 95 -1.69 4.67 13.98
N ILE A 96 -1.93 4.19 12.77
CA ILE A 96 -1.67 4.89 11.52
C ILE A 96 -2.98 4.98 10.75
N ASP A 97 -3.32 6.18 10.30
CA ASP A 97 -4.42 6.41 9.37
C ASP A 97 -3.85 6.66 7.98
N PHE A 98 -4.35 5.94 6.97
CA PHE A 98 -3.97 6.14 5.57
C PHE A 98 -5.15 5.93 4.64
N ALA A 99 -5.03 6.45 3.42
CA ALA A 99 -5.91 6.10 2.31
C ALA A 99 -5.02 5.84 1.10
N PHE A 100 -5.25 4.72 0.42
CA PHE A 100 -4.47 4.31 -0.75
C PHE A 100 -5.22 4.69 -2.02
N PHE A 101 -4.54 5.35 -2.94
CA PHE A 101 -5.07 5.82 -4.22
C PHE A 101 -4.22 5.21 -5.33
N SER A 102 -4.87 4.73 -6.39
CA SER A 102 -4.18 4.16 -7.54
C SER A 102 -4.79 4.68 -8.82
N SER A 103 -3.97 5.21 -9.73
CA SER A 103 -4.40 5.57 -11.09
C SER A 103 -4.35 4.39 -12.05
N GLU A 104 -3.77 3.28 -11.64
CA GLU A 104 -3.68 2.07 -12.44
C GLU A 104 -5.00 1.27 -12.44
N TRP A 105 -5.81 1.41 -11.40
CA TRP A 105 -7.17 0.87 -11.41
C TRP A 105 -8.08 1.68 -12.36
N PRO A 106 -8.95 1.02 -13.14
CA PRO A 106 -9.19 -0.43 -13.18
C PRO A 106 -8.34 -1.19 -14.19
N VAL A 107 -7.62 -0.48 -15.07
CA VAL A 107 -7.06 -1.04 -16.31
C VAL A 107 -6.02 -2.14 -16.03
N TYR A 108 -5.21 -1.96 -15.00
CA TYR A 108 -4.02 -2.79 -14.75
C TYR A 108 -4.18 -3.83 -13.63
N VAL A 109 -5.38 -3.98 -13.07
CA VAL A 109 -5.69 -5.09 -12.14
C VAL A 109 -5.26 -6.42 -12.76
N ASP A 110 -4.59 -7.30 -12.02
CA ASP A 110 -4.12 -8.61 -12.50
C ASP A 110 -3.12 -8.53 -13.66
N THR A 111 -2.36 -7.44 -13.72
CA THR A 111 -1.22 -7.29 -14.64
C THR A 111 0.07 -7.11 -13.85
N THR A 112 1.19 -6.97 -14.56
CA THR A 112 2.49 -6.68 -13.95
C THR A 112 2.61 -5.25 -13.43
N PHE A 113 1.74 -4.34 -13.90
CA PHE A 113 1.56 -3.00 -13.34
C PHE A 113 0.61 -3.13 -12.15
N ASN A 114 1.13 -2.91 -10.95
CA ASN A 114 0.43 -3.24 -9.71
C ASN A 114 0.88 -2.29 -8.59
N ASP A 115 0.39 -1.03 -8.61
CA ASP A 115 0.70 -0.06 -7.54
C ASP A 115 0.60 -0.73 -6.17
N LEU A 116 1.60 -0.48 -5.33
CA LEU A 116 1.85 -1.13 -4.05
C LEU A 116 2.15 -0.09 -2.97
N PHE A 117 1.44 -0.17 -1.86
CA PHE A 117 1.82 0.51 -0.62
C PHE A 117 2.17 -0.50 0.47
N VAL A 118 3.29 -0.29 1.14
CA VAL A 118 3.71 -1.05 2.32
C VAL A 118 4.02 -0.09 3.46
N ALA A 119 3.28 -0.20 4.55
CA ALA A 119 3.74 0.21 5.86
C ALA A 119 4.28 -1.04 6.56
N TRP A 120 5.49 -0.95 7.11
CA TRP A 120 6.19 -2.08 7.70
C TRP A 120 6.66 -1.72 9.10
N GLU A 121 6.52 -2.65 10.03
CA GLU A 121 7.01 -2.51 11.40
C GLU A 121 8.19 -3.45 11.65
N VAL A 122 9.19 -2.94 12.36
CA VAL A 122 10.20 -3.73 13.05
C VAL A 122 10.19 -3.32 14.53
N SER A 123 9.65 -4.20 15.36
CA SER A 123 9.62 -4.07 16.82
C SER A 123 9.80 -5.44 17.48
N GLU A 124 9.93 -5.46 18.81
CA GLU A 124 9.90 -6.72 19.56
C GLU A 124 8.53 -7.43 19.49
N ALA A 125 7.45 -6.67 19.25
CA ALA A 125 6.09 -7.21 19.20
C ALA A 125 5.74 -7.78 17.82
N TYR A 126 6.28 -7.21 16.74
CA TYR A 126 5.95 -7.60 15.38
C TYR A 126 7.04 -7.22 14.37
N VAL A 127 7.19 -8.04 13.31
CA VAL A 127 8.02 -7.74 12.15
C VAL A 127 7.24 -8.11 10.89
N GLY A 128 7.00 -7.16 9.99
CA GLY A 128 6.30 -7.42 8.73
C GLY A 128 5.46 -6.25 8.22
N SER A 129 4.74 -6.50 7.12
CA SER A 129 3.78 -5.53 6.59
C SER A 129 2.58 -5.37 7.52
N ILE A 130 2.28 -4.14 7.91
CA ILE A 130 1.14 -3.77 8.73
C ILE A 130 0.02 -3.10 7.91
N SER A 131 0.29 -2.75 6.66
CA SER A 131 -0.71 -2.22 5.70
C SER A 131 -1.41 -3.35 4.96
N VAL A 132 -2.17 -4.14 5.71
CA VAL A 132 -3.10 -5.14 5.17
C VAL A 132 -4.53 -4.68 5.41
N ILE A 133 -5.38 -4.78 4.40
CA ILE A 133 -6.81 -4.41 4.47
C ILE A 133 -7.62 -5.68 4.23
N ASP A 134 -8.45 -6.09 5.19
CA ASP A 134 -9.22 -7.33 5.11
C ASP A 134 -8.36 -8.58 4.75
N ASN A 135 -7.14 -8.63 5.28
CA ASN A 135 -6.09 -9.63 5.01
C ASN A 135 -5.54 -9.63 3.58
N LEU A 136 -5.77 -8.56 2.82
CA LEU A 136 -5.24 -8.34 1.48
C LEU A 136 -4.07 -7.36 1.56
N SER A 137 -3.04 -7.61 0.76
CA SER A 137 -1.96 -6.63 0.57
C SER A 137 -2.54 -5.33 -0.01
N THR A 138 -1.93 -4.19 0.32
CA THR A 138 -2.35 -2.90 -0.23
C THR A 138 -1.79 -2.74 -1.65
N THR A 139 -2.36 -3.48 -2.59
CA THR A 139 -2.09 -3.36 -4.03
C THR A 139 -3.37 -3.22 -4.83
N ILE A 140 -3.26 -2.72 -6.05
CA ILE A 140 -4.44 -2.56 -6.93
C ILE A 140 -5.12 -3.89 -7.21
N THR A 141 -4.34 -4.97 -7.37
CA THR A 141 -4.88 -6.28 -7.73
C THR A 141 -5.52 -6.94 -6.51
N ALA A 142 -4.84 -6.93 -5.36
CA ALA A 142 -5.37 -7.52 -4.15
C ALA A 142 -6.62 -6.76 -3.67
N LEU A 143 -6.63 -5.43 -3.77
CA LEU A 143 -7.75 -4.58 -3.35
C LEU A 143 -8.83 -4.39 -4.41
N HIS A 144 -8.76 -5.03 -5.58
CA HIS A 144 -9.84 -4.95 -6.58
C HIS A 144 -11.25 -5.18 -5.99
N PRO A 145 -11.47 -6.18 -5.11
CA PRO A 145 -12.77 -6.40 -4.46
C PRO A 145 -13.23 -5.25 -3.54
N HIS A 146 -12.33 -4.35 -3.12
CA HIS A 146 -12.69 -3.16 -2.34
C HIS A 146 -13.34 -2.04 -3.18
N TRP A 147 -13.19 -2.10 -4.51
CA TRP A 147 -13.65 -1.07 -5.42
C TRP A 147 -14.73 -1.54 -6.38
N SER A 148 -14.85 -2.86 -6.57
CA SER A 148 -15.79 -3.47 -7.49
C SER A 148 -16.25 -4.86 -7.04
N SER A 149 -17.52 -5.16 -7.28
CA SER A 149 -18.09 -6.50 -7.12
C SER A 149 -17.87 -7.38 -8.36
N GLN A 150 -17.43 -6.77 -9.46
CA GLN A 150 -17.18 -7.48 -10.71
C GLN A 150 -15.94 -8.38 -10.60
N PRO A 151 -15.92 -9.52 -11.29
CA PRO A 151 -14.75 -10.38 -11.28
C PRO A 151 -13.59 -9.76 -12.05
N ILE A 152 -12.37 -10.12 -11.64
CA ILE A 152 -11.16 -9.88 -12.44
C ILE A 152 -11.36 -10.49 -13.84
N GLY A 153 -11.02 -9.72 -14.87
CA GLY A 153 -11.22 -10.10 -16.28
C GLY A 153 -12.50 -9.55 -16.93
N PHE A 154 -13.40 -8.94 -16.15
CA PHE A 154 -14.49 -8.13 -16.70
C PHE A 154 -13.93 -6.87 -17.43
N PRO A 155 -14.62 -6.31 -18.44
CA PRO A 155 -14.15 -5.10 -19.13
C PRO A 155 -13.71 -3.97 -18.19
N LYS A 156 -12.42 -3.66 -18.18
CA LYS A 156 -11.77 -2.79 -17.19
C LYS A 156 -11.86 -1.30 -17.55
N SER A 157 -12.99 -0.66 -17.28
CA SER A 157 -13.14 0.80 -17.42
C SER A 157 -14.19 1.36 -16.46
N CYS A 158 -14.10 2.65 -16.10
CA CYS A 158 -15.11 3.29 -15.25
C CYS A 158 -16.53 3.29 -15.83
N ALA A 159 -16.69 3.14 -17.16
CA ALA A 159 -18.02 2.98 -17.75
C ALA A 159 -18.67 1.63 -17.38
N ASN A 160 -17.87 0.66 -16.94
CA ASN A 160 -18.30 -0.70 -16.62
C ASN A 160 -18.36 -1.00 -15.13
N PHE A 161 -17.94 -0.06 -14.27
CA PHE A 161 -17.93 -0.22 -12.81
C PHE A 161 -18.75 0.87 -12.12
N GLY A 162 -19.44 0.49 -11.05
CA GLY A 162 -20.13 1.39 -10.14
C GLY A 162 -19.50 1.41 -8.74
N SER A 163 -20.20 2.03 -7.79
CA SER A 163 -19.83 2.07 -6.38
C SER A 163 -20.21 0.74 -5.70
N ASP A 164 -19.30 -0.23 -5.73
CA ASP A 164 -19.61 -1.62 -5.37
C ASP A 164 -18.80 -2.18 -4.19
N GLY A 165 -17.98 -1.35 -3.52
CA GLY A 165 -17.13 -1.79 -2.41
C GLY A 165 -16.96 -0.75 -1.30
N PRO A 166 -16.24 -1.09 -0.21
CA PRO A 166 -15.97 -0.19 0.90
C PRO A 166 -15.04 0.99 0.56
N GLY A 167 -14.34 0.94 -0.58
CA GLY A 167 -13.58 2.07 -1.13
C GLY A 167 -14.44 2.98 -2.01
N TYR A 168 -13.76 3.78 -2.82
CA TYR A 168 -14.35 4.69 -3.79
C TYR A 168 -13.77 4.40 -5.16
N SER A 169 -14.59 4.47 -6.21
CA SER A 169 -14.14 4.29 -7.58
C SER A 169 -14.82 5.25 -8.56
N CYS A 170 -14.24 5.39 -9.74
CA CYS A 170 -14.83 6.13 -10.86
C CYS A 170 -15.18 7.58 -10.45
N ALA A 171 -16.36 8.06 -10.85
CA ALA A 171 -16.82 9.43 -10.63
C ALA A 171 -17.44 9.66 -9.23
N GLU A 172 -17.14 8.81 -8.24
CA GLU A 172 -17.64 9.00 -6.88
C GLU A 172 -17.21 10.36 -6.29
N PRO A 173 -18.10 11.07 -5.57
CA PRO A 173 -17.82 12.40 -5.02
C PRO A 173 -16.53 12.49 -4.20
N GLN A 174 -16.16 11.42 -3.51
CA GLN A 174 -14.98 11.32 -2.64
C GLN A 174 -13.67 11.40 -3.43
N LEU A 175 -13.69 11.12 -4.74
CA LEU A 175 -12.54 11.23 -5.64
C LEU A 175 -12.50 12.58 -6.38
N GLN A 176 -13.50 13.44 -6.22
CA GLN A 176 -13.50 14.74 -6.89
C GLN A 176 -12.41 15.65 -6.33
N GLY A 177 -11.55 16.18 -7.21
CA GLY A 177 -10.49 17.11 -6.82
C GLY A 177 -9.25 16.46 -6.22
N THR A 178 -9.18 15.12 -6.14
CA THR A 178 -7.99 14.39 -5.67
C THR A 178 -6.99 14.09 -6.78
N GLY A 179 -7.38 14.29 -8.04
CA GLY A 179 -6.65 13.80 -9.21
C GLY A 179 -7.03 12.37 -9.62
N TYR A 180 -7.83 11.66 -8.81
CA TYR A 180 -8.20 10.25 -9.01
C TYR A 180 -9.67 10.03 -9.43
N SER A 181 -10.34 11.04 -10.00
CA SER A 181 -11.79 11.03 -10.27
C SER A 181 -12.29 10.01 -11.33
N ASN A 182 -11.41 9.19 -11.89
CA ASN A 182 -11.71 8.11 -12.84
C ASN A 182 -10.89 6.86 -12.50
N HIS A 183 -10.58 6.70 -11.22
CA HIS A 183 -9.66 5.70 -10.71
C HIS A 183 -10.23 5.09 -9.43
N ALA A 184 -9.40 4.66 -8.49
CA ALA A 184 -9.89 4.13 -7.23
C ALA A 184 -9.07 4.59 -6.02
N ALA A 185 -9.75 4.60 -4.87
CA ALA A 185 -9.12 4.81 -3.58
C ALA A 185 -9.80 3.99 -2.49
N THR A 186 -9.08 3.64 -1.44
CA THR A 186 -9.72 3.12 -0.22
C THR A 186 -10.44 4.26 0.51
N ALA A 187 -11.39 3.93 1.37
CA ALA A 187 -11.73 4.83 2.47
C ALA A 187 -10.51 5.03 3.39
N TRP A 188 -10.60 5.96 4.34
CA TRP A 188 -9.59 6.05 5.40
C TRP A 188 -9.54 4.74 6.19
N VAL A 189 -8.37 4.12 6.22
CA VAL A 189 -8.08 2.90 6.95
C VAL A 189 -7.25 3.26 8.18
N ARG A 190 -7.68 2.75 9.33
CA ARG A 190 -6.91 2.82 10.58
C ARG A 190 -6.28 1.46 10.88
N ILE A 191 -4.96 1.44 10.94
CA ILE A 191 -4.19 0.30 11.46
C ILE A 191 -3.92 0.58 12.94
N ASN A 192 -4.09 -0.43 13.80
CA ASN A 192 -3.63 -0.39 15.19
C ASN A 192 -2.59 -1.49 15.36
N GLN A 193 -1.41 -1.15 15.86
CA GLN A 193 -0.32 -2.13 16.06
C GLN A 193 0.12 -2.18 17.51
N PRO A 194 0.40 -3.40 18.04
CA PRO A 194 0.97 -3.56 19.36
C PRO A 194 2.44 -3.19 19.36
N ILE A 195 2.91 -2.60 20.46
CA ILE A 195 4.33 -2.33 20.69
C ILE A 195 4.67 -2.59 22.16
N GLU A 196 5.94 -2.89 22.43
CA GLU A 196 6.46 -2.91 23.79
C GLU A 196 6.89 -1.51 24.24
N GLU A 197 6.66 -1.16 25.50
CA GLU A 197 7.05 0.13 26.07
C GLU A 197 8.58 0.24 26.29
N ALA A 198 9.14 1.44 26.15
CA ALA A 198 10.58 1.72 26.30
C ALA A 198 11.51 0.87 25.39
N LYS A 199 10.97 0.30 24.30
CA LYS A 199 11.71 -0.47 23.29
C LYS A 199 11.91 0.31 22.00
N ASP A 200 12.78 -0.22 21.14
CA ASP A 200 12.99 0.36 19.82
C ASP A 200 11.80 0.00 18.91
N LEU A 201 11.36 0.99 18.14
CA LEU A 201 10.37 0.86 17.08
C LEU A 201 10.95 1.49 15.82
N GLU A 202 10.92 0.74 14.73
CA GLU A 202 11.26 1.25 13.41
C GLU A 202 10.08 1.02 12.46
N LEU A 203 9.69 2.08 11.77
CA LEU A 203 8.61 2.05 10.79
C LEU A 203 9.16 2.43 9.43
N PHE A 204 8.83 1.63 8.42
CA PHE A 204 9.13 1.89 7.03
C PHE A 204 7.84 2.11 6.26
N PHE A 205 7.91 3.00 5.29
CA PHE A 205 6.83 3.23 4.34
C PHE A 205 7.43 3.15 2.95
N PHE A 206 6.71 2.47 2.07
CA PHE A 206 7.11 2.18 0.70
C PHE A 206 5.91 2.34 -0.22
N LEU A 207 6.12 3.03 -1.33
CA LEU A 207 5.17 3.21 -2.40
C LEU A 207 5.90 2.98 -3.73
N ALA A 208 5.30 2.19 -4.62
CA ALA A 208 5.79 1.89 -5.96
C ALA A 208 4.67 1.39 -6.86
#